data_AF-A0A3N7ZCI4-F1
#
_entry.id   AF-A0A3N7ZCI4-F1
#
_cell.length_a   1.000
_cell.length_b   1.000
_cell.length_c   1.000
_cell.angle_alpha   90.00
_cell.angle_beta   90.00
_cell.angle_gamma   90.00
#
_symmetry.space_group_name_H-M   'P 1'
#
loop_
_entity.id
_entity.type
_entity.pdbx_description
1 polymer ?
#
loop_
_entity_poly.entity_id
_entity_poly.type
_entity_poly.pdbx_seq_one_letter_code
_entity_poly.pdbx_strand_id
1 'polypeptide(L)'
;MYLTEVVPTVRPANGRVHVATLPSGTQLARQLRVTVRTADVLLRQAIRLPDRHQWSVDLDRVDAAGGPLAVWDSHVTLRIAKAFAPSVDANARAGDPDQVAVDIRLLLPEQAYLGEQRVGIFGRLHGNRFGATLSVTAGSQWGGRRKECIPPTGRHVHGGTLEALVDTVAGIVNAALLAAGHPRPRGS
;
A
#
# COMPACT_ATOMS: atom_id res chain seq x y z
N MET A 1 12.28 -45.18 -2.29
CA MET A 1 11.01 -45.87 -2.65
C MET A 1 9.92 -45.22 -1.81
N TYR A 2 8.84 -44.74 -2.46
CA TYR A 2 7.56 -44.26 -1.89
C TYR A 2 7.60 -42.87 -1.19
N LEU A 3 6.69 -41.91 -1.41
CA LEU A 3 5.41 -41.88 -2.14
C LEU A 3 5.26 -40.57 -2.92
N THR A 4 4.97 -40.68 -4.21
CA THR A 4 4.34 -39.62 -5.00
C THR A 4 2.89 -39.51 -4.54
N GLU A 5 2.53 -38.43 -3.84
CA GLU A 5 1.13 -38.09 -3.62
C GLU A 5 0.51 -37.71 -4.97
N VAL A 6 -0.21 -38.67 -5.53
CA VAL A 6 -1.13 -38.46 -6.64
C VAL A 6 -2.32 -37.69 -6.09
N VAL A 7 -2.31 -36.36 -6.29
CA VAL A 7 -3.48 -35.52 -6.03
C VAL A 7 -4.57 -35.94 -7.03
N PRO A 8 -5.76 -36.37 -6.58
CA PRO A 8 -6.84 -36.76 -7.48
C PRO A 8 -7.34 -35.52 -8.23
N THR A 9 -7.24 -35.56 -9.55
CA THR A 9 -7.91 -34.62 -10.45
C THR A 9 -9.41 -34.87 -10.39
N VAL A 10 -10.09 -34.12 -9.53
CA VAL A 10 -11.55 -34.02 -9.54
C VAL A 10 -11.96 -33.38 -10.87
N ARG A 11 -12.46 -34.21 -11.78
CA ARG A 11 -13.06 -33.78 -13.05
C ARG A 11 -14.31 -32.97 -12.72
N PRO A 12 -14.43 -31.69 -13.12
CA PRO A 12 -15.62 -30.92 -12.81
C PRO A 12 -16.81 -31.50 -13.60
N ALA A 13 -17.86 -31.86 -12.86
CA ALA A 13 -19.17 -32.19 -13.41
C ALA A 13 -19.73 -30.99 -14.18
N ASN A 14 -20.44 -31.28 -15.26
CA ASN A 14 -21.18 -30.34 -16.11
C ASN A 14 -21.87 -29.22 -15.29
N GLY A 15 -21.20 -28.08 -15.23
CA GLY A 15 -21.74 -26.81 -14.77
C GLY A 15 -20.96 -25.75 -15.52
N ARG A 16 -21.64 -24.82 -16.20
CA ARG A 16 -21.02 -23.73 -16.95
C ARG A 16 -20.02 -23.02 -16.04
N VAL A 17 -18.74 -23.33 -16.17
CA VAL A 17 -17.66 -22.58 -15.54
C VAL A 17 -17.74 -21.21 -16.16
N HIS A 18 -18.16 -20.22 -15.38
CA HIS A 18 -18.09 -18.82 -15.79
C HIS A 18 -16.59 -18.53 -15.94
N VAL A 19 -16.08 -18.65 -17.16
CA VAL A 19 -14.73 -18.21 -17.51
C VAL A 19 -14.75 -16.70 -17.32
N ALA A 20 -14.30 -16.23 -16.16
CA ALA A 20 -14.09 -14.82 -15.93
C ALA A 20 -12.97 -14.37 -16.87
N THR A 21 -13.33 -13.67 -17.95
CA THR A 21 -12.37 -13.13 -18.89
C THR A 21 -11.45 -12.17 -18.15
N LEU A 22 -10.15 -12.50 -18.14
CA LEU A 22 -9.13 -11.65 -17.52
C LEU A 22 -9.01 -10.31 -18.26
N PRO A 23 -8.85 -9.17 -17.55
CA PRO A 23 -8.46 -7.93 -18.19
C PRO A 23 -7.15 -8.11 -18.97
N SER A 24 -7.07 -7.51 -20.15
CA SER A 24 -5.81 -7.39 -20.88
C SER A 24 -4.78 -6.64 -20.03
N GLY A 25 -3.48 -6.79 -20.33
CA GLY A 25 -2.43 -6.06 -19.60
C GLY A 25 -2.66 -4.55 -19.58
N THR A 26 -3.15 -3.97 -20.69
CA THR A 26 -3.53 -2.55 -20.77
C THR A 26 -4.73 -2.20 -19.88
N GLN A 27 -5.73 -3.07 -19.82
CA GLN A 27 -6.90 -2.87 -18.95
C GLN A 27 -6.50 -2.94 -17.48
N LEU A 28 -5.63 -3.88 -17.10
CA LEU A 28 -5.09 -3.96 -15.75
C LEU A 28 -4.26 -2.73 -15.40
N ALA A 29 -3.32 -2.32 -16.25
CA ALA A 29 -2.49 -1.15 -16.01
C ALA A 29 -3.36 0.11 -15.80
N ARG A 30 -4.42 0.26 -16.60
CA ARG A 30 -5.41 1.33 -16.41
C ARG A 30 -6.12 1.22 -15.08
N GLN A 31 -6.58 0.03 -14.70
CA GLN A 31 -7.25 -0.21 -13.43
C GLN A 31 -6.32 0.10 -12.23
N LEU A 32 -5.06 -0.34 -12.27
CA LEU A 32 -4.06 -0.06 -11.24
C LEU A 32 -3.82 1.45 -11.10
N ARG A 33 -3.61 2.17 -12.21
CA ARG A 33 -3.46 3.63 -12.21
C ARG A 33 -4.67 4.33 -11.61
N VAL A 34 -5.88 3.90 -11.95
CA VAL A 34 -7.11 4.45 -11.39
C VAL A 34 -7.19 4.17 -9.89
N THR A 35 -6.98 2.93 -9.45
CA THR A 35 -6.99 2.57 -8.02
C THR A 35 -6.00 3.39 -7.21
N VAL A 36 -4.76 3.51 -7.69
CA VAL A 36 -3.71 4.28 -7.02
C VAL A 36 -4.08 5.76 -6.94
N ARG A 37 -4.58 6.33 -8.04
CA ARG A 37 -5.01 7.74 -8.06
C ARG A 37 -6.19 7.98 -7.13
N THR A 38 -7.17 7.08 -7.09
CA THR A 38 -8.30 7.17 -6.18
C THR A 38 -7.82 7.08 -4.72
N ALA A 39 -6.93 6.12 -4.41
CA ALA A 39 -6.35 6.00 -3.08
C ALA A 39 -5.59 7.27 -2.66
N ASP A 40 -4.77 7.84 -3.55
CA ASP A 40 -4.02 9.07 -3.31
C ASP A 40 -4.96 10.25 -2.99
N VAL A 41 -6.01 10.44 -3.78
CA VAL A 41 -7.01 11.49 -3.54
C VAL A 41 -7.71 11.30 -2.20
N LEU A 42 -8.20 10.09 -1.91
CA LEU A 42 -8.94 9.82 -0.67
C LEU A 42 -8.03 9.94 0.57
N LEU A 43 -6.79 9.44 0.51
CA LEU A 43 -5.83 9.55 1.61
C LEU A 43 -5.45 11.00 1.89
N ARG A 44 -5.26 11.83 0.86
CA ARG A 44 -4.98 13.27 1.03
C ARG A 44 -6.15 14.02 1.65
N GLN A 45 -7.38 13.57 1.41
CA GLN A 45 -8.57 14.15 2.02
C GLN A 45 -8.74 13.73 3.47
N ALA A 46 -8.40 12.47 3.79
CA ALA A 46 -8.65 11.88 5.10
C ALA A 46 -7.50 12.06 6.12
N ILE A 47 -6.25 12.19 5.65
CA ILE A 47 -5.07 12.34 6.51
C ILE A 47 -4.65 13.80 6.59
N ARG A 48 -4.54 14.32 7.81
CA ARG A 48 -4.08 15.68 8.02
C ARG A 48 -2.57 15.77 7.88
N LEU A 49 -2.13 16.61 6.96
CA LEU A 49 -0.73 16.88 6.75
C LEU A 49 -0.16 17.72 7.90
N PRO A 50 0.94 17.29 8.56
CA PRO A 50 1.64 18.13 9.51
C PRO A 50 2.26 19.36 8.82
N ASP A 51 2.47 20.44 9.57
CA ASP A 51 3.04 21.67 9.02
C ASP A 51 4.40 21.41 8.37
N ARG A 52 4.63 22.04 7.21
CA ARG A 52 5.86 21.89 6.41
C ARG A 52 6.11 20.45 5.93
N HIS A 53 5.13 19.55 5.97
CA HIS A 53 5.23 18.24 5.35
C HIS A 53 4.57 18.25 3.98
N GLN A 54 4.95 17.31 3.13
CA GLN A 54 4.42 17.15 1.80
C GLN A 54 4.17 15.69 1.49
N TRP A 55 3.21 15.46 0.60
CA TRP A 55 2.95 14.17 0.01
C TRP A 55 3.89 13.90 -1.16
N SER A 56 4.34 12.66 -1.29
CA SER A 56 4.94 12.12 -2.52
C SER A 56 4.37 10.73 -2.80
N VAL A 57 4.35 10.33 -4.07
CA VAL A 57 3.88 9.01 -4.49
C VAL A 57 4.92 8.42 -5.42
N ASP A 58 5.37 7.21 -5.12
CA ASP A 58 6.27 6.44 -5.97
C ASP A 58 5.46 5.80 -7.11
N LEU A 59 5.28 6.56 -8.20
CA LEU A 59 4.53 6.13 -9.38
C LEU A 59 5.39 5.37 -10.39
N ASP A 60 6.72 5.38 -10.26
CA ASP A 60 7.65 4.70 -11.17
C ASP A 60 7.35 3.18 -11.25
N ARG A 61 6.82 2.63 -10.14
CA ARG A 61 6.38 1.23 -10.07
C ARG A 61 5.07 0.93 -10.78
N VAL A 62 4.19 1.92 -10.97
CA VAL A 62 2.91 1.76 -11.68
C VAL A 62 3.13 1.63 -13.18
N ASP A 63 4.17 2.28 -13.71
CA ASP A 63 4.49 2.25 -15.14
C ASP A 63 5.22 0.97 -15.58
N ALA A 64 5.83 0.23 -14.65
CA ALA A 64 6.40 -1.09 -14.88
C ALA A 64 5.35 -2.22 -15.03
N ALA A 65 4.06 -1.93 -14.79
CA ALA A 65 2.96 -2.90 -14.83
C ALA A 65 2.57 -3.39 -16.26
N GLY A 66 3.33 -3.02 -17.29
CA GLY A 66 3.13 -3.44 -18.68
C GLY A 66 3.80 -4.77 -19.09
N GLY A 67 4.52 -5.43 -18.17
CA GLY A 67 5.15 -6.74 -18.38
C GLY A 67 4.50 -7.86 -17.57
N PRO A 68 4.86 -9.14 -17.80
CA PRO A 68 4.37 -10.25 -16.97
C PRO A 68 4.68 -9.94 -15.51
N LEU A 69 3.63 -9.76 -14.70
CA LEU A 69 3.67 -9.46 -13.27
C LEU A 69 4.26 -10.64 -12.50
N ALA A 70 5.57 -10.82 -12.64
CA ALA A 70 6.34 -11.88 -12.05
C ALA A 70 7.34 -11.31 -11.05
N VAL A 71 6.96 -10.33 -10.23
CA VAL A 71 7.82 -9.89 -9.13
C VAL A 71 6.97 -9.55 -7.91
N TRP A 72 7.15 -10.38 -6.89
CA TRP A 72 6.78 -10.14 -5.50
C TRP A 72 7.22 -8.72 -5.10
N ASP A 73 6.38 -7.96 -4.39
CA ASP A 73 6.51 -6.53 -4.04
C ASP A 73 5.83 -5.51 -4.99
N SER A 74 4.75 -5.91 -5.67
CA SER A 74 3.87 -4.97 -6.39
C SER A 74 3.09 -4.08 -5.42
N HIS A 75 3.75 -3.06 -4.87
CA HIS A 75 3.14 -2.04 -4.02
C HIS A 75 3.46 -0.65 -4.55
N VAL A 76 2.55 0.29 -4.31
CA VAL A 76 2.81 1.72 -4.47
C VAL A 76 2.99 2.33 -3.11
N THR A 77 4.05 3.14 -2.96
CA THR A 77 4.29 3.85 -1.71
C THR A 77 3.76 5.28 -1.82
N LEU A 78 2.78 5.62 -0.99
CA LEU A 78 2.38 6.99 -0.72
C LEU A 78 3.09 7.44 0.56
N ARG A 79 3.77 8.57 0.49
CA ARG A 79 4.66 9.05 1.55
C ARG A 79 4.27 10.45 2.00
N ILE A 80 4.34 10.68 3.31
CA ILE A 80 4.36 12.01 3.92
C ILE A 80 5.73 12.20 4.54
N ALA A 81 6.42 13.28 4.19
CA ALA A 81 7.69 13.64 4.79
C ALA A 81 7.86 15.15 4.91
N LYS A 82 8.68 15.59 5.86
CA LYS A 82 9.00 17.01 6.05
C LYS A 82 9.70 17.56 4.81
N ALA A 83 9.16 18.66 4.28
CA ALA A 83 9.76 19.45 3.22
C ALA A 83 10.84 20.35 3.82
N PHE A 84 12.04 20.30 3.25
CA PHE A 84 13.16 21.13 3.65
C PHE A 84 13.51 22.09 2.53
N ALA A 85 13.91 23.32 2.89
CA ALA A 85 14.48 24.22 1.91
C ALA A 85 15.75 23.61 1.29
N PRO A 86 16.03 23.88 0.00
CA PRO A 86 17.20 23.31 -0.69
C PRO A 86 18.53 23.59 0.02
N SER A 87 18.62 24.72 0.74
CA SER A 87 19.80 25.15 1.49
C SER A 87 20.06 24.38 2.79
N VAL A 88 19.10 23.62 3.30
CA VAL A 88 19.30 22.83 4.54
C VAL A 88 20.12 21.58 4.20
N ASP A 89 21.23 21.37 4.89
CA ASP A 89 22.10 20.20 4.68
C ASP A 89 21.50 18.90 5.25
N ALA A 90 22.04 17.76 4.83
CA ALA A 90 21.53 16.45 5.22
C ALA A 90 21.62 16.15 6.72
N ASN A 91 22.64 16.68 7.42
CA ASN A 91 22.82 16.45 8.85
C ASN A 91 21.81 17.26 9.67
N ALA A 92 21.60 18.54 9.28
CA ALA A 92 20.57 19.39 9.85
C ALA A 92 19.18 18.81 9.64
N ARG A 93 18.92 18.22 8.46
CA ARG A 93 17.70 17.43 8.23
C ARG A 93 17.64 16.27 9.23
N ALA A 94 18.56 15.33 9.19
CA ALA A 94 18.55 14.13 10.05
C ALA A 94 18.45 14.43 11.56
N GLY A 95 18.97 15.58 11.99
CA GLY A 95 18.91 16.09 13.37
C GLY A 95 17.61 16.76 13.79
N ASP A 96 16.71 17.03 12.85
CA ASP A 96 15.48 17.75 13.13
C ASP A 96 14.52 16.88 13.99
N PRO A 97 14.18 17.32 15.22
CA PRO A 97 13.32 16.57 16.13
C PRO A 97 11.86 16.57 15.69
N ASP A 98 11.45 17.51 14.84
CA ASP A 98 10.07 17.64 14.35
C ASP A 98 9.87 16.85 13.03
N GLN A 99 10.79 15.95 12.69
CA GLN A 99 10.59 15.05 11.55
C GLN A 99 9.48 14.04 11.85
N VAL A 100 8.56 13.92 10.90
CA VAL A 100 7.73 12.74 10.76
C VAL A 100 7.81 12.21 9.33
N ALA A 101 7.91 10.89 9.21
CA ALA A 101 7.83 10.17 7.95
C ALA A 101 6.73 9.11 8.05
N VAL A 102 5.74 9.20 7.17
CA VAL A 102 4.67 8.20 7.00
C VAL A 102 4.89 7.49 5.68
N ASP A 103 4.96 6.17 5.70
CA ASP A 103 5.01 5.34 4.50
C ASP A 103 3.77 4.43 4.46
N ILE A 104 2.96 4.59 3.42
CA ILE A 104 1.75 3.79 3.14
C ILE A 104 2.01 2.98 1.88
N ARG A 105 2.25 1.68 2.05
CA ARG A 105 2.52 0.74 0.95
C ARG A 105 1.22 0.06 0.55
N LEU A 106 0.53 0.60 -0.46
CA LEU A 106 -0.70 0.02 -1.01
C LEU A 106 -0.34 -1.23 -1.82
N LEU A 107 -0.85 -2.38 -1.42
CA LEU A 107 -0.63 -3.65 -2.11
C LEU A 107 -1.46 -3.67 -3.40
N LEU A 108 -0.82 -3.93 -4.53
CA LEU A 108 -1.49 -4.06 -5.81
C LEU A 108 -1.95 -5.50 -6.03
N PRO A 109 -3.10 -5.72 -6.68
CA PRO A 109 -3.55 -7.06 -7.03
C PRO A 109 -2.55 -7.73 -7.99
N GLU A 110 -2.17 -8.95 -7.65
CA GLU A 110 -1.36 -9.82 -8.52
C GLU A 110 -2.22 -10.35 -9.68
N GLN A 111 -1.62 -10.54 -10.86
CA GLN A 111 -2.16 -11.44 -11.87
C GLN A 111 -1.45 -12.78 -11.75
N ALA A 112 -2.20 -13.88 -11.61
CA ALA A 112 -1.63 -15.21 -11.65
C ALA A 112 -1.93 -15.92 -12.97
N TYR A 113 -0.95 -16.67 -13.48
CA TYR A 113 -1.14 -17.65 -14.55
C TYR A 113 -1.29 -19.05 -13.92
N LEU A 114 -2.25 -19.87 -14.40
CA LEU A 114 -2.38 -21.29 -14.05
C LEU A 114 -2.23 -22.12 -15.33
N GLY A 115 -1.01 -22.57 -15.64
CA GLY A 115 -0.68 -23.21 -16.92
C GLY A 115 -0.71 -22.22 -18.10
N GLU A 116 -1.04 -22.70 -19.31
CA GLU A 116 -1.28 -21.85 -20.49
C GLU A 116 -2.62 -21.10 -20.44
N GLN A 117 -3.43 -21.34 -19.40
CA GLN A 117 -4.71 -20.66 -19.19
C GLN A 117 -4.55 -19.43 -18.29
N ARG A 118 -5.04 -18.32 -18.83
CA ARG A 118 -5.26 -17.05 -18.13
C ARG A 118 -6.39 -17.27 -17.12
N VAL A 119 -6.07 -17.41 -15.83
CA VAL A 119 -7.07 -17.45 -14.74
C VAL A 119 -6.87 -16.24 -13.84
N GLY A 120 -7.85 -15.33 -13.83
CA GLY A 120 -7.75 -14.11 -13.02
C GLY A 120 -7.92 -14.40 -11.55
N ILE A 121 -6.81 -14.47 -10.83
CA ILE A 121 -6.82 -14.49 -9.37
C ILE A 121 -6.31 -13.16 -8.89
N PHE A 122 -7.23 -12.31 -8.42
CA PHE A 122 -6.90 -11.11 -7.68
C PHE A 122 -6.41 -11.53 -6.28
N GLY A 123 -5.09 -11.59 -6.10
CA GLY A 123 -4.46 -11.86 -4.80
C GLY A 123 -4.50 -13.33 -4.37
N ARG A 124 -3.46 -14.11 -4.73
CA ARG A 124 -3.27 -15.47 -4.18
C ARG A 124 -2.96 -15.47 -2.68
N LEU A 125 -2.46 -14.35 -2.14
CA LEU A 125 -1.97 -14.24 -0.76
C LEU A 125 -2.92 -13.49 0.20
N HIS A 126 -3.88 -12.69 -0.31
CA HIS A 126 -4.68 -11.77 0.53
C HIS A 126 -6.21 -11.91 0.40
N GLY A 127 -6.70 -12.79 -0.49
CA GLY A 127 -8.11 -12.85 -0.88
C GLY A 127 -8.52 -11.64 -1.72
N ASN A 128 -9.80 -11.54 -2.10
CA ASN A 128 -10.36 -10.43 -2.90
C ASN A 128 -10.42 -9.07 -2.15
N ARG A 129 -9.48 -8.79 -1.24
CA ARG A 129 -9.45 -7.60 -0.37
C ARG A 129 -8.33 -6.65 -0.78
N PHE A 130 -8.54 -5.37 -0.55
CA PHE A 130 -7.48 -4.38 -0.63
C PHE A 130 -6.61 -4.47 0.63
N GLY A 131 -5.30 -4.26 0.49
CA GLY A 131 -4.37 -4.31 1.61
C GLY A 131 -3.33 -3.20 1.57
N ALA A 132 -2.83 -2.81 2.73
CA ALA A 132 -1.70 -1.89 2.84
C ALA A 132 -0.80 -2.24 4.02
N THR A 133 0.48 -1.89 3.89
CA THR A 133 1.44 -1.87 4.99
C THR A 133 1.75 -0.43 5.40
N LEU A 134 1.77 -0.16 6.71
CA LEU A 134 1.93 1.17 7.29
C LEU A 134 3.19 1.26 8.16
N SER A 135 3.84 2.42 8.09
CA SER A 135 4.95 2.83 8.94
C SER A 135 4.83 4.32 9.24
N VAL A 136 4.91 4.70 10.51
CA VAL A 136 4.93 6.11 10.92
C VAL A 136 6.10 6.29 11.88
N THR A 137 7.13 6.99 11.44
CA THR A 137 8.30 7.27 12.27
C THR A 137 8.36 8.75 12.60
N ALA A 138 8.68 9.06 13.85
CA ALA A 138 8.80 10.43 14.36
C ALA A 138 10.13 10.65 15.07
N GLY A 139 10.63 11.88 15.04
CA GLY A 139 11.84 12.30 15.74
C GLY A 139 13.12 12.21 14.92
N SER A 140 14.19 12.76 15.50
CA SER A 140 15.51 12.80 14.88
C SER A 140 16.08 11.40 14.66
N GLN A 141 16.77 11.23 13.53
CA GLN A 141 17.52 10.01 13.21
C GLN A 141 18.78 9.86 14.09
N TRP A 142 19.23 10.94 14.73
CA TRP A 142 20.37 10.92 15.64
C TRP A 142 19.98 10.56 17.07
N GLY A 143 20.91 9.94 17.79
CA GLY A 143 20.79 9.69 19.23
C GLY A 143 19.64 8.76 19.63
N GLY A 144 19.14 7.92 18.73
CA GLY A 144 18.08 6.94 19.01
C GLY A 144 16.71 7.56 19.31
N ARG A 145 16.49 8.83 18.94
CA ARG A 145 15.24 9.56 19.20
C ARG A 145 14.14 9.29 18.16
N ARG A 146 14.45 8.49 17.13
CA ARG A 146 13.49 8.05 16.13
C ARG A 146 12.62 6.93 16.70
N LYS A 147 11.30 7.11 16.67
CA LYS A 147 10.33 6.17 17.21
C LYS A 147 9.32 5.75 16.15
N GLU A 148 9.02 4.46 16.10
CA GLU A 148 7.86 3.93 15.39
C GLU A 148 6.58 4.21 16.19
N CYS A 149 5.61 4.85 15.56
CA CYS A 149 4.36 5.29 16.17
C CYS A 149 3.20 4.33 15.88
N ILE A 150 3.38 3.35 14.98
CA ILE A 150 2.41 2.29 14.72
C ILE A 150 2.84 0.99 15.43
N PRO A 151 2.00 0.39 16.29
CA PRO A 151 2.30 -0.90 16.89
C PRO A 151 2.37 -1.99 15.80
N PRO A 152 3.14 -3.08 15.99
CA PRO A 152 3.30 -4.12 14.97
C PRO A 152 1.96 -4.67 14.42
N THR A 153 0.94 -4.76 15.28
CA THR A 153 -0.41 -5.21 14.92
C THR A 153 -1.17 -4.25 14.01
N GLY A 154 -0.84 -2.96 14.03
CA GLY A 154 -1.45 -1.93 13.17
C GLY A 154 -0.73 -1.71 11.85
N ARG A 155 0.37 -2.45 11.58
CA ARG A 155 1.17 -2.27 10.37
C ARG A 155 0.52 -2.88 9.13
N HIS A 156 -0.29 -3.92 9.26
CA HIS A 156 -0.92 -4.58 8.12
C HIS A 156 -2.43 -4.39 8.22
N VAL A 157 -3.01 -3.77 7.21
CA VAL A 157 -4.43 -3.43 7.18
C VAL A 157 -5.08 -3.94 5.91
N HIS A 158 -6.36 -4.28 6.01
CA HIS A 158 -7.14 -4.82 4.91
C HIS A 158 -8.53 -4.17 4.88
N GLY A 159 -9.08 -3.99 3.69
CA GLY A 159 -10.43 -3.48 3.47
C GLY A 159 -11.17 -4.29 2.41
N GLY A 160 -12.47 -4.49 2.60
CA GLY A 160 -13.34 -5.11 1.58
C GLY A 160 -13.54 -4.21 0.35
N THR A 161 -13.40 -2.89 0.53
CA THR A 161 -13.36 -1.89 -0.54
C THR A 161 -12.14 -0.99 -0.37
N LEU A 162 -11.85 -0.17 -1.37
CA LEU A 162 -10.75 0.79 -1.30
C LEU A 162 -11.03 1.86 -0.25
N GLU A 163 -12.26 2.33 -0.15
CA GLU A 163 -12.72 3.34 0.82
C GLU A 163 -12.56 2.81 2.25
N ALA A 164 -13.01 1.57 2.52
CA ALA A 164 -12.87 0.96 3.84
C ALA A 164 -11.40 0.78 4.24
N LEU A 165 -10.53 0.46 3.27
CA LEU A 165 -9.09 0.45 3.51
C LEU A 165 -8.58 1.86 3.84
N VAL A 166 -8.95 2.87 3.05
CA VAL A 166 -8.51 4.26 3.26
C VAL A 166 -8.97 4.79 4.62
N ASP A 167 -10.21 4.55 5.02
CA ASP A 167 -10.72 4.98 6.33
C ASP A 167 -9.92 4.36 7.49
N THR A 168 -9.61 3.06 7.37
CA THR A 168 -8.78 2.35 8.36
C THR A 168 -7.37 2.92 8.41
N VAL A 169 -6.74 3.11 7.25
CA VAL A 169 -5.39 3.70 7.13
C VAL A 169 -5.37 5.10 7.71
N ALA A 170 -6.33 5.95 7.35
CA ALA A 170 -6.41 7.33 7.82
C ALA A 170 -6.61 7.39 9.34
N GLY A 171 -7.45 6.53 9.91
CA GLY A 171 -7.63 6.42 11.35
C GLY A 171 -6.33 6.10 12.08
N ILE A 172 -5.58 5.09 11.60
CA ILE A 172 -4.30 4.67 12.20
C ILE A 172 -3.24 5.77 12.04
N VAL A 173 -3.09 6.33 10.83
CA VAL A 173 -2.08 7.36 10.56
C VAL A 173 -2.37 8.63 11.36
N ASN A 174 -3.61 9.13 11.39
CA ASN A 174 -3.95 10.32 12.17
C ASN A 174 -3.74 10.09 13.68
N ALA A 175 -4.03 8.89 14.20
CA ALA A 175 -3.74 8.54 15.58
C ALA A 175 -2.22 8.50 15.87
N ALA A 176 -1.43 7.97 14.95
CA ALA A 176 0.02 7.93 15.06
C ALA A 176 0.66 9.33 14.97
N LEU A 177 0.17 10.18 14.05
CA LEU A 177 0.57 11.59 13.95
C LEU A 177 0.27 12.37 15.23
N LEU A 178 -0.89 12.11 15.84
CA LEU A 178 -1.25 12.68 17.12
C LEU A 178 -0.31 12.22 18.25
N ALA A 179 0.00 10.93 18.31
CA ALA A 179 0.95 10.38 19.27
C ALA A 179 2.38 10.93 19.07
N ALA A 180 2.71 11.37 17.86
CA ALA A 180 3.95 12.07 17.52
C ALA A 180 3.93 13.57 17.84
N GLY A 181 2.81 14.12 18.33
CA GLY A 181 2.69 15.53 18.74
C GLY A 181 2.11 16.47 17.67
N HIS A 182 1.56 15.96 16.57
CA HIS A 182 0.93 16.78 15.53
C HIS A 182 -0.58 17.00 15.78
N PRO A 183 -1.14 18.17 15.45
CA PRO A 183 -2.44 18.61 15.98
C PRO A 183 -3.66 17.84 15.42
N ARG A 184 -4.66 17.59 16.29
CA ARG A 184 -6.00 17.05 15.95
C ARG A 184 -6.81 18.00 15.06
N PRO A 185 -7.75 17.50 14.23
CA PRO A 185 -8.68 18.35 13.50
C PRO A 185 -9.37 19.33 14.45
N ARG A 186 -9.37 20.63 14.11
CA ARG A 186 -10.35 21.56 14.67
C ARG A 186 -11.65 21.25 13.94
N GLY A 187 -12.59 20.62 14.65
CA GLY A 187 -13.97 20.52 14.17
C GLY A 187 -14.57 21.92 14.11
N SER A 188 -15.17 22.23 12.97
CA SER A 188 -16.33 23.13 12.89
C SER A 188 -17.53 22.28 12.54
#